data_AF-A0A930WBU7-F1
#
_entry.id   AF-A0A930WBU7-F1
#
_cell.length_a   1.000
_cell.length_b   1.000
_cell.length_c   1.000
_cell.angle_alpha   90.00
_cell.angle_beta   90.00
_cell.angle_gamma   90.00
#
_symmetry.space_group_name_H-M   'P 1'
#
loop_
_entity.id
_entity.type
_entity.pdbx_description
1 polymer ?
#
loop_
_entity_poly.entity_id
_entity_poly.type
_entity_poly.pdbx_seq_one_letter_code
_entity_poly.pdbx_strand_id
1 'polypeptide(L)' 'KGRAEGRAEGRAEGRAEGRAEGRHDGIAHVAINMLRAGTPIPIVAQMAELPETAVRKMAKEHGIEMLQ' A
#
# COMPACT_ATOMS: atom_id res chain seq x y z
N LYS A 1 -4.35 37.74 -13.02
CA LYS A 1 -4.02 37.42 -11.60
C LYS A 1 -4.21 35.94 -11.23
N GLY A 2 -4.81 35.08 -12.07
CA GLY A 2 -5.09 33.65 -11.72
C GLY A 2 -4.04 32.59 -12.10
N ARG A 3 -2.76 32.93 -12.33
CA ARG A 3 -1.71 31.96 -12.73
C ARG A 3 -0.78 31.52 -11.60
N ALA A 4 -0.78 32.23 -10.48
CA ALA A 4 0.06 31.93 -9.32
C ALA A 4 -0.62 30.97 -8.35
N GLU A 5 -1.92 31.14 -8.13
CA GLU A 5 -2.74 30.34 -7.19
C GLU A 5 -2.89 28.89 -7.66
N GLY A 6 -3.31 28.66 -8.91
CA GLY A 6 -3.47 27.29 -9.44
C GLY A 6 -2.18 26.46 -9.53
N ARG A 7 -1.00 27.10 -9.52
CA ARG A 7 0.30 26.41 -9.47
C ARG A 7 0.73 26.02 -8.07
N ALA A 8 0.21 26.69 -7.03
CA ALA A 8 0.52 26.38 -5.64
C ALA A 8 -0.40 25.28 -5.11
N GLU A 9 -1.70 25.36 -5.40
CA GLU A 9 -2.69 24.33 -5.06
C GLU A 9 -2.38 22.99 -5.74
N GLY A 10 -2.20 22.97 -7.06
CA GLY A 10 -1.89 21.72 -7.78
C GLY A 10 -0.57 21.03 -7.37
N ARG A 11 0.39 21.77 -6.78
CA ARG A 11 1.63 21.18 -6.21
C ARG A 11 1.45 20.70 -4.78
N ALA A 12 0.52 21.27 -4.03
CA ALA A 12 0.22 20.85 -2.66
C ALA A 12 -0.65 19.59 -2.67
N GLU A 13 -1.71 19.58 -3.48
CA GLU A 13 -2.61 18.43 -3.68
C GLU A 13 -1.86 17.25 -4.30
N GLY A 14 -1.17 17.44 -5.42
CA GLY A 14 -0.39 16.36 -6.06
C GLY A 14 0.74 15.79 -5.19
N ARG A 15 1.30 16.55 -4.25
CA ARG A 15 2.27 16.03 -3.25
C ARG A 15 1.61 15.35 -2.07
N ALA A 16 0.39 15.75 -1.69
CA ALA A 16 -0.34 15.11 -0.60
C ALA A 16 -0.90 13.77 -1.08
N GLU A 17 -1.58 13.76 -2.23
CA GLU A 17 -2.11 12.57 -2.89
C GLU A 17 -0.98 11.60 -3.26
N GLY A 18 0.06 12.06 -3.97
CA GLY A 18 1.18 11.19 -4.35
C GLY A 18 1.99 10.62 -3.16
N ARG A 19 1.98 11.25 -1.98
CA ARG A 19 2.60 10.69 -0.77
C ARG A 19 1.67 9.79 0.03
N ALA A 20 0.36 10.03 -0.03
CA ALA A 20 -0.63 9.16 0.61
C ALA A 20 -0.76 7.85 -0.19
N GLU A 21 -0.96 7.96 -1.51
CA GLU A 21 -0.96 6.83 -2.44
C GLU A 21 0.38 6.11 -2.43
N GLY A 22 1.50 6.81 -2.62
CA GLY A 22 2.81 6.17 -2.66
C GLY A 22 3.23 5.43 -1.38
N ARG A 23 2.76 5.86 -0.19
CA ARG A 23 3.07 5.17 1.07
C ARG A 23 2.13 3.99 1.34
N HIS A 24 0.83 4.16 1.10
CA HIS A 24 -0.12 3.07 1.28
C HIS A 24 0.09 1.98 0.23
N ASP A 25 0.35 2.35 -1.02
CA ASP A 25 0.67 1.41 -2.09
C ASP A 25 2.02 0.75 -1.87
N GLY A 26 3.02 1.46 -1.33
CA GLY A 26 4.34 0.89 -1.07
C GLY A 26 4.32 -0.30 -0.10
N ILE A 27 3.66 -0.14 1.05
CA ILE A 27 3.59 -1.20 2.08
C ILE A 27 2.72 -2.37 1.59
N ALA A 28 1.56 -2.07 1.00
CA ALA A 28 0.68 -3.09 0.46
C ALA A 28 1.35 -3.88 -0.68
N HIS A 29 2.06 -3.20 -1.57
CA HIS A 29 2.78 -3.83 -2.68
C HIS A 29 3.87 -4.78 -2.19
N VAL A 30 4.66 -4.37 -1.19
CA VAL A 30 5.69 -5.23 -0.58
C VAL A 30 5.05 -6.44 0.11
N ALA A 31 3.97 -6.25 0.88
CA ALA A 31 3.26 -7.34 1.53
C ALA A 31 2.73 -8.37 0.53
N ILE A 32 2.11 -7.91 -0.58
CA ILE A 32 1.63 -8.78 -1.65
C ILE A 32 2.76 -9.56 -2.32
N ASN A 33 3.90 -8.92 -2.58
CA ASN A 33 5.05 -9.62 -3.17
C ASN A 33 5.64 -10.68 -2.22
N MET A 34 5.70 -10.39 -0.92
CA MET A 34 6.11 -11.37 0.08
C MET A 34 5.15 -12.57 0.12
N LEU A 35 3.84 -12.34 0.11
CA LEU A 35 2.84 -13.41 0.07
C LEU A 35 2.99 -14.28 -1.19
N ARG A 36 3.21 -13.66 -2.36
CA ARG A 36 3.48 -14.39 -3.62
C ARG A 36 4.77 -15.19 -3.61
N ALA A 37 5.77 -14.75 -2.83
CA ALA A 37 7.01 -15.48 -2.62
C ALA A 37 6.86 -16.66 -1.63
N GLY A 38 5.65 -16.88 -1.08
CA GLY A 38 5.37 -17.94 -0.11
C GLY A 38 5.71 -17.56 1.33
N THR A 39 5.96 -16.28 1.62
CA THR A 39 6.21 -15.82 2.99
C THR A 39 4.92 -15.97 3.83
N PRO A 40 4.98 -16.63 5.00
CA PRO A 40 3.81 -16.81 5.85
C PRO A 40 3.19 -15.49 6.32
N ILE A 41 1.86 -15.47 6.42
CA ILE A 41 1.07 -14.30 6.85
C ILE A 41 1.56 -13.67 8.16
N PRO A 42 1.89 -14.42 9.23
CA PRO A 42 2.38 -13.82 10.47
C PRO A 42 3.67 -13.01 10.26
N ILE A 43 4.56 -13.47 9.39
CA ILE A 43 5.81 -12.78 9.08
C ILE A 43 5.53 -11.52 8.26
N VAL A 44 4.67 -11.62 7.24
CA VAL A 44 4.29 -10.44 6.43
C VAL A 44 3.58 -9.39 7.28
N ALA A 45 2.68 -9.81 8.17
CA ALA A 45 1.98 -8.94 9.11
C ALA A 45 2.95 -8.20 10.04
N GLN A 46 3.93 -8.93 10.60
CA GLN A 46 4.97 -8.33 11.43
C GLN A 46 5.83 -7.33 10.65
N MET A 47 6.28 -7.67 9.43
CA MET A 47 7.17 -6.81 8.64
C MET A 47 6.46 -5.59 8.06
N ALA A 48 5.19 -5.73 7.69
CA ALA A 48 4.37 -4.65 7.16
C ALA A 48 3.72 -3.80 8.27
N GLU A 49 3.90 -4.17 9.54
CA GLU A 49 3.23 -3.57 10.70
C GLU A 49 1.69 -3.53 10.54
N LEU A 50 1.14 -4.58 9.93
CA LEU A 50 -0.28 -4.72 9.66
C LEU A 50 -0.88 -5.86 10.49
N PRO A 51 -2.15 -5.78 10.90
CA PRO A 51 -2.86 -6.91 11.46
C PRO A 51 -2.88 -8.09 10.48
N GLU A 52 -2.70 -9.32 10.96
CA GLU A 52 -2.83 -10.52 10.11
C GLU A 52 -4.16 -10.58 9.35
N THR A 53 -5.24 -10.06 9.93
CA THR A 53 -6.56 -9.98 9.28
C THR A 53 -6.54 -9.07 8.06
N ALA A 54 -5.79 -7.97 8.10
CA ALA A 54 -5.60 -7.07 6.97
C ALA A 54 -4.78 -7.77 5.87
N VAL A 55 -3.70 -8.46 6.25
CA VAL A 55 -2.85 -9.22 5.31
C VAL A 55 -3.63 -10.38 4.66
N ARG A 56 -4.48 -11.09 5.42
CA ARG A 56 -5.40 -12.12 4.88
C ARG A 56 -6.40 -11.55 3.89
N LYS A 57 -6.96 -10.37 4.19
CA LYS A 57 -7.89 -9.69 3.29
C LYS A 57 -7.19 -9.30 1.99
N MET A 58 -5.99 -8.72 2.08
CA MET A 58 -5.14 -8.41 0.93
C MET A 58 -4.83 -9.67 0.10
N ALA A 59 -4.42 -10.76 0.73
CA ALA A 59 -4.17 -12.03 0.04
C ALA A 59 -5.38 -12.50 -0.77
N LYS A 60 -6.58 -12.42 -0.17
CA LYS A 60 -7.85 -12.80 -0.80
C LYS A 60 -8.24 -11.89 -1.96
N GLU A 61 -8.12 -10.58 -1.80
CA GLU A 61 -8.41 -9.59 -2.85
C GLU A 61 -7.48 -9.75 -4.06
N HIS A 62 -6.25 -10.20 -3.83
CA HIS A 62 -5.26 -10.43 -4.87
C HIS A 62 -5.19 -11.88 -5.39
N GLY A 63 -6.12 -12.75 -4.98
CA GLY A 63 -6.20 -14.13 -5.45
C GLY A 63 -5.00 -15.00 -5.08
N ILE A 64 -4.29 -14.64 -4.01
CA ILE A 64 -3.17 -15.44 -3.49
C ILE A 64 -3.77 -16.57 -2.68
N GLU A 65 -3.79 -17.77 -3.26
CA GLU A 65 -4.20 -18.96 -2.53
C GLU A 65 -3.23 -19.22 -1.37
N MET A 66 -3.78 -19.31 -0.17
CA MET A 66 -3.02 -19.63 1.03
C MET A 66 -2.58 -21.08 0.92
N LEU A 67 -1.39 -21.33 0.35
CA LEU A 67 -0.74 -22.62 0.44
C LEU A 67 -0.52 -22.90 1.93
N GLN A 68 -1.25 -23.91 2.43
CA GLN A 68 -1.27 -24.30 3.84
C GLN A 68 0.09 -24.82 4.30
#